data_AF-A0A673FRT9-F1
#
_entry.id   AF-A0A673FRT9-F1
#
_cell.length_a   1.000
_cell.length_b   1.000
_cell.length_c   1.000
_cell.angle_alpha   90.00
_cell.angle_beta   90.00
_cell.angle_gamma   90.00
#
_symmetry.space_group_name_H-M   'P 1'
#
loop_
_entity.id
_entity.type
_entity.pdbx_description
1 polymer ?
#
loop_
_entity_poly.entity_id
_entity_poly.type
_entity_poly.pdbx_seq_one_letter_code
_entity_poly.pdbx_strand_id
1 'polypeptide(L)'
;KQFLRIPRRPPWDESTSPEVLQQNERDSFLLWRRELARLEEEQKLILTPFERNLDFWRQLWRVIERSDVVVQIVDARNPLLFRCPDLEKYVNEVSVHKVNMLLLNKADLLTREQRRAWARYFQKEGIRAVFWSALAEAQRLEAEEKVIYGAGLQ
;
A
#
# COMPACT_ATOMS: atom_id res chain seq x y z
N LYS A 1 -0.77 -21.71 7.54
CA LYS A 1 0.03 -20.55 8.02
C LYS A 1 -0.91 -19.36 8.13
N GLN A 2 -1.29 -18.99 9.35
CA GLN A 2 -2.10 -17.78 9.59
C GLN A 2 -1.15 -16.59 9.44
N PHE A 3 -1.25 -15.88 8.33
CA PHE A 3 -0.40 -14.73 8.04
C PHE A 3 -0.83 -13.53 8.91
N LEU A 4 0.14 -12.68 9.24
CA LEU A 4 -0.12 -11.36 9.82
C LEU A 4 -1.11 -10.62 8.89
N ARG A 5 -2.27 -10.22 9.42
CA ARG A 5 -3.28 -9.46 8.68
C ARG A 5 -3.34 -8.03 9.17
N ILE A 6 -3.63 -7.10 8.28
CA ILE A 6 -3.98 -5.72 8.66
C ILE A 6 -5.43 -5.67 9.16
N PRO A 7 -5.79 -4.75 10.08
CA PRO A 7 -7.12 -4.70 10.65
C PRO A 7 -8.15 -4.35 9.57
N ARG A 8 -9.18 -5.18 9.47
CA ARG A 8 -10.34 -4.94 8.59
C ARG A 8 -11.30 -3.98 9.28
N ARG A 9 -11.92 -3.09 8.51
CA ARG A 9 -12.99 -2.25 9.07
C ARG A 9 -14.17 -3.16 9.43
N PRO A 10 -14.77 -3.03 10.62
CA PRO A 10 -16.00 -3.76 10.92
C PRO A 10 -17.10 -3.39 9.92
N PRO A 11 -17.96 -4.34 9.52
CA PRO A 11 -19.10 -4.06 8.66
C PRO A 11 -19.98 -2.97 9.26
N TRP A 12 -20.49 -2.10 8.40
CA TRP A 12 -21.41 -1.03 8.77
C TRP A 12 -22.34 -0.75 7.59
N ASP A 13 -23.49 -0.18 7.90
CA ASP A 13 -24.52 0.19 6.93
C ASP A 13 -25.14 1.56 7.29
N GLU A 14 -26.10 2.00 6.48
CA GLU A 14 -26.80 3.27 6.69
C GLU A 14 -27.59 3.34 8.01
N SER A 15 -27.89 2.20 8.62
CA SER A 15 -28.58 2.13 9.92
C SER A 15 -27.62 2.28 11.11
N THR A 16 -26.32 2.16 10.88
CA THR A 16 -25.30 2.20 11.93
C THR A 16 -25.04 3.63 12.38
N SER A 17 -25.28 3.93 13.67
CA SER A 17 -25.00 5.26 14.22
C SER A 17 -23.49 5.57 14.22
N PRO A 18 -23.08 6.84 14.10
CA PRO A 18 -21.67 7.23 14.17
C PRO A 18 -20.96 6.77 15.45
N GLU A 19 -21.65 6.79 16.58
CA GLU A 19 -21.12 6.39 17.89
C GLU A 19 -20.90 4.88 17.94
N VAL A 20 -21.88 4.11 17.46
CA VAL A 20 -21.78 2.64 17.37
C VAL A 20 -20.64 2.24 16.45
N LEU A 21 -20.52 2.90 15.29
CA LEU A 21 -19.43 2.63 14.35
C LEU A 21 -18.06 2.93 14.98
N GLN A 22 -17.92 4.08 15.65
CA GLN A 22 -16.68 4.43 16.34
C GLN A 22 -16.31 3.43 17.43
N GLN A 23 -17.30 2.92 18.16
CA GLN A 23 -17.08 1.91 19.19
C GLN A 23 -16.65 0.57 18.58
N ASN A 24 -17.35 0.10 17.56
CA ASN A 24 -17.01 -1.13 16.84
C ASN A 24 -15.60 -1.07 16.23
N GLU A 25 -15.23 0.07 15.64
CA GLU A 25 -13.88 0.28 15.11
C GLU A 25 -12.81 0.21 16.21
N ARG A 26 -13.06 0.81 17.38
CA ARG A 26 -12.16 0.75 18.54
C ARG A 26 -11.99 -0.68 19.05
N ASP A 27 -13.09 -1.40 19.21
CA ASP A 27 -13.08 -2.77 19.74
C ASP A 27 -12.41 -3.74 18.77
N SER A 28 -12.73 -3.65 17.47
CA SER A 28 -12.08 -4.43 16.42
C SER A 28 -10.56 -4.18 16.38
N PHE A 29 -10.14 -2.92 16.46
CA PHE A 29 -8.72 -2.57 16.49
C PHE A 29 -8.01 -3.07 17.75
N LEU A 30 -8.66 -3.01 18.91
CA LEU A 30 -8.11 -3.54 20.17
C LEU A 30 -7.94 -5.06 20.09
N LEU A 31 -8.92 -5.79 19.54
CA LEU A 31 -8.85 -7.23 19.34
C LEU A 31 -7.71 -7.60 18.39
N TRP A 32 -7.57 -6.89 17.27
CA TRP A 32 -6.45 -7.07 16.35
C TRP A 32 -5.09 -6.87 17.03
N ARG A 33 -4.92 -5.82 17.84
CA ARG A 33 -3.68 -5.59 18.59
C ARG A 33 -3.37 -6.71 19.60
N ARG A 34 -4.40 -7.26 20.25
CA ARG A 34 -4.23 -8.39 21.18
C ARG A 34 -3.76 -9.64 20.45
N GLU A 35 -4.32 -9.90 19.26
CA GLU A 35 -3.88 -11.03 18.43
C GLU A 35 -2.44 -10.87 17.97
N LEU A 36 -2.01 -9.66 17.59
CA LEU A 36 -0.61 -9.40 17.25
C LEU A 36 0.35 -9.66 18.42
N ALA A 37 0.00 -9.19 19.62
CA ALA A 37 0.81 -9.42 20.82
C ALA A 37 0.93 -10.92 21.14
N ARG A 38 -0.18 -11.66 21.00
CA ARG A 38 -0.20 -13.11 21.16
C ARG A 38 0.72 -13.80 20.14
N LEU A 39 0.68 -13.39 18.87
CA LEU A 39 1.55 -13.95 17.82
C LEU A 39 3.04 -13.66 18.07
N GLU A 40 3.37 -12.48 18.57
CA GLU A 40 4.73 -12.09 18.96
C GLU A 40 5.27 -13.00 20.07
N GLU A 41 4.46 -13.26 21.10
CA GLU A 41 4.81 -14.14 22.22
C GLU A 41 4.90 -15.62 21.82
N GLU A 42 3.88 -16.15 21.14
CA GLU A 42 3.78 -17.58 20.82
C GLU A 42 4.77 -18.01 19.72
N GLN A 43 4.97 -17.18 18.70
CA GLN A 43 5.74 -17.55 17.51
C GLN A 43 7.16 -16.96 17.50
N LYS A 44 7.55 -16.20 18.53
CA LYS A 44 8.83 -15.46 18.61
C LYS A 44 9.12 -14.66 17.34
N LEU A 45 8.07 -14.13 16.71
CA LEU A 45 8.19 -13.35 15.49
C LEU A 45 8.63 -11.93 15.86
N ILE A 46 9.70 -11.47 15.23
CA ILE A 46 10.04 -10.04 15.26
C ILE A 46 9.09 -9.34 14.29
N LEU A 47 8.06 -8.70 14.84
CA LEU A 47 7.15 -7.89 14.04
C LEU A 47 7.86 -6.61 13.59
N THR A 48 7.75 -6.29 12.31
CA THR A 48 8.11 -4.95 11.84
C THR A 48 7.25 -3.92 12.58
N PRO A 49 7.82 -2.78 13.02
CA PRO A 49 7.05 -1.73 13.67
C PRO A 49 5.81 -1.37 12.84
N PHE A 50 4.67 -1.23 13.52
CA PHE A 50 3.39 -0.92 12.89
C PHE A 50 2.72 0.27 13.57
N GLU A 51 1.79 0.91 12.86
CA GLU A 51 1.05 2.05 13.38
C GLU A 51 0.03 1.63 14.44
N ARG A 52 0.12 2.27 15.62
CA ARG A 52 -0.72 1.99 16.79
C ARG A 52 -1.89 2.95 16.93
N ASN A 53 -1.92 4.03 16.15
CA ASN A 53 -3.00 4.99 16.10
C ASN A 53 -4.15 4.47 15.23
N LEU A 54 -5.35 4.35 15.81
CA LEU A 54 -6.57 3.95 15.09
C LEU A 54 -6.93 4.93 13.97
N ASP A 55 -6.65 6.23 14.13
CA ASP A 55 -7.05 7.23 13.15
C ASP A 55 -6.29 7.07 11.83
N PHE A 56 -5.06 6.54 11.87
CA PHE A 56 -4.34 6.16 10.65
C PHE A 56 -5.07 5.04 9.89
N TRP A 57 -5.51 4.01 10.61
CA TRP A 57 -6.25 2.88 10.02
C TRP A 57 -7.62 3.31 9.50
N ARG A 58 -8.29 4.26 10.15
CA ARG A 58 -9.52 4.87 9.63
C ARG A 58 -9.30 5.57 8.29
N GLN A 59 -8.17 6.24 8.09
CA GLN A 59 -7.85 6.82 6.79
C GLN A 59 -7.65 5.74 5.72
N LEU A 60 -6.91 4.68 6.04
CA LEU A 60 -6.75 3.54 5.13
C LEU A 60 -8.10 2.94 4.73
N TRP A 61 -8.98 2.69 5.71
CA TRP A 61 -10.30 2.14 5.45
C TRP A 61 -11.13 3.01 4.50
N ARG A 62 -11.18 4.32 4.75
CA ARG A 62 -11.89 5.27 3.88
C ARG A 62 -11.30 5.32 2.47
N VAL A 63 -9.98 5.26 2.33
CA VAL A 63 -9.31 5.23 1.03
C VAL A 63 -9.70 3.97 0.26
N ILE A 64 -9.66 2.80 0.90
CA ILE A 64 -10.02 1.53 0.25
C ILE A 64 -11.49 1.54 -0.18
N GLU A 65 -12.39 1.99 0.67
CA GLU A 65 -13.83 2.06 0.37
C GLU A 65 -14.11 2.98 -0.82
N ARG A 66 -13.52 4.18 -0.84
CA ARG A 66 -13.82 5.22 -1.83
C ARG A 66 -13.07 5.11 -3.15
N SER A 67 -12.00 4.32 -3.22
CA SER A 67 -11.15 4.23 -4.42
C SER A 67 -11.50 3.03 -5.28
N ASP A 68 -11.57 3.21 -6.61
CA ASP A 68 -11.70 2.09 -7.55
C ASP A 68 -10.36 1.39 -7.81
N VAL A 69 -9.26 2.15 -7.71
CA VAL A 69 -7.89 1.65 -7.90
C VAL A 69 -7.05 1.97 -6.67
N VAL A 70 -6.39 0.96 -6.12
CA VAL A 70 -5.45 1.09 -5.00
C VAL A 70 -4.05 0.78 -5.50
N VAL A 71 -3.14 1.75 -5.38
CA VAL A 71 -1.74 1.63 -5.81
C VAL A 71 -0.85 1.55 -4.58
N GLN A 72 -0.10 0.46 -4.44
CA GLN A 72 0.93 0.33 -3.42
C GLN A 72 2.28 0.75 -3.99
N ILE A 73 2.88 1.77 -3.37
CA ILE A 73 4.23 2.23 -3.73
C ILE A 73 5.24 1.39 -2.95
N VAL A 74 6.15 0.72 -3.66
CA VAL A 74 7.17 -0.16 -3.07
C VAL A 74 8.57 0.24 -3.56
N ASP A 75 9.61 0.00 -2.75
CA ASP A 75 11.00 0.20 -3.18
C ASP A 75 11.41 -0.90 -4.16
N ALA A 76 11.83 -0.50 -5.37
CA ALA A 76 12.15 -1.43 -6.46
C ALA A 76 13.32 -2.38 -6.17
N ARG A 77 14.17 -2.06 -5.18
CA ARG A 77 15.34 -2.90 -4.83
C ARG A 77 14.94 -4.18 -4.12
N ASN A 78 13.87 -4.15 -3.33
CA ASN A 78 13.33 -5.33 -2.65
C ASN A 78 11.79 -5.26 -2.58
N PRO A 79 11.10 -5.38 -3.73
CA PRO A 79 9.67 -5.10 -3.80
C PRO A 79 8.84 -6.12 -3.01
N LEU A 80 9.35 -7.34 -2.79
CA LEU A 80 8.64 -8.36 -2.01
C LEU A 80 8.61 -8.05 -0.52
N LEU A 81 9.64 -7.38 0.02
CA LEU A 81 9.70 -7.00 1.42
C LEU A 81 8.72 -5.86 1.75
N PHE A 82 8.59 -4.90 0.84
CA PHE A 82 7.76 -3.70 1.05
C PHE A 82 6.31 -3.86 0.57
N ARG A 83 6.00 -4.94 -0.13
CA ARG A 83 4.65 -5.26 -0.59
C ARG A 83 3.83 -5.84 0.57
N CYS A 84 2.54 -5.46 0.63
CA CYS A 84 1.58 -6.08 1.54
C CYS A 84 0.55 -6.91 0.76
N PRO A 85 0.74 -8.24 0.61
CA PRO A 85 -0.24 -9.09 -0.07
C PRO A 85 -1.60 -9.14 0.65
N ASP A 86 -1.62 -8.91 1.96
CA ASP A 86 -2.86 -8.88 2.73
C ASP A 86 -3.69 -7.62 2.46
N LEU A 87 -3.06 -6.49 2.12
CA LEU A 87 -3.76 -5.30 1.67
C LEU A 87 -4.48 -5.56 0.33
N GLU A 88 -3.84 -6.26 -0.60
CA GLU A 88 -4.47 -6.62 -1.89
C GLU A 88 -5.70 -7.50 -1.70
N LYS A 89 -5.59 -8.47 -0.78
CA LYS A 89 -6.72 -9.31 -0.37
C LYS A 89 -7.83 -8.45 0.23
N TYR A 90 -7.51 -7.53 1.13
CA TYR A 90 -8.50 -6.66 1.73
C TYR A 90 -9.26 -5.82 0.69
N VAL A 91 -8.55 -5.22 -0.26
CA VAL A 91 -9.17 -4.43 -1.33
C VAL A 91 -10.17 -5.28 -2.12
N ASN A 92 -9.82 -6.53 -2.44
CA ASN A 92 -10.71 -7.46 -3.14
C ASN A 92 -11.86 -7.98 -2.25
N GLU A 93 -11.66 -8.10 -0.93
CA GLU A 93 -12.71 -8.43 0.05
C GLU A 93 -13.76 -7.32 0.13
N VAL A 94 -13.36 -6.05 0.00
CA VAL A 94 -14.29 -4.90 -0.03
C VAL A 94 -15.09 -4.87 -1.33
N SER A 95 -14.47 -5.14 -2.47
CA SER A 95 -15.17 -5.31 -3.75
C SER A 95 -14.31 -5.98 -4.80
N VAL A 96 -14.89 -6.94 -5.53
CA VAL A 96 -14.23 -7.64 -6.64
C VAL A 96 -13.94 -6.76 -7.86
N HIS A 97 -14.55 -5.58 -7.93
CA HIS A 97 -14.36 -4.64 -9.04
C HIS A 97 -13.16 -3.70 -8.82
N LYS A 98 -12.63 -3.65 -7.60
CA LYS A 98 -11.48 -2.80 -7.29
C LYS A 98 -10.21 -3.39 -7.90
N VAL A 99 -9.32 -2.50 -8.34
CA VAL A 99 -8.06 -2.88 -8.98
C VAL A 99 -6.89 -2.62 -8.04
N ASN A 100 -6.06 -3.64 -7.83
CA ASN A 100 -4.78 -3.52 -7.13
C ASN A 100 -3.62 -3.35 -8.12
N MET A 101 -2.69 -2.45 -7.82
CA MET A 101 -1.49 -2.21 -8.62
C MET A 101 -0.27 -1.89 -7.73
N LEU A 102 0.92 -2.26 -8.21
CA LEU A 102 2.20 -1.92 -7.59
C LEU A 102 2.92 -0.83 -8.41
N LEU A 103 3.43 0.17 -7.71
CA LEU A 103 4.34 1.18 -8.25
C LEU A 103 5.74 0.96 -7.65
N LEU A 104 6.66 0.40 -8.42
CA LEU A 104 8.04 0.15 -8.02
C LEU A 104 8.86 1.42 -8.18
N ASN A 105 9.02 2.16 -7.08
CA ASN A 105 9.77 3.41 -7.03
C ASN A 105 11.28 3.18 -6.90
N LYS A 106 12.09 4.19 -7.26
CA LYS A 106 13.56 4.14 -7.35
C LYS A 106 14.06 3.14 -8.41
N ALA A 107 13.30 3.00 -9.50
CA ALA A 107 13.64 2.08 -10.58
C ALA A 107 14.95 2.42 -11.32
N ASP A 108 15.46 3.64 -11.15
CA ASP A 108 16.77 4.11 -11.60
C ASP A 108 17.93 3.35 -10.92
N LEU A 109 17.73 2.84 -9.70
CA LEU A 109 18.73 2.05 -8.97
C LEU A 109 18.87 0.62 -9.50
N LEU A 110 18.04 0.22 -10.47
CA LEU A 110 18.03 -1.13 -11.05
C LEU A 110 18.60 -1.12 -12.46
N THR A 111 19.40 -2.14 -12.77
CA THR A 111 19.81 -2.39 -14.15
C THR A 111 18.63 -2.79 -15.03
N ARG A 112 18.79 -2.67 -16.35
CA ARG A 112 17.76 -3.09 -17.31
C ARG A 112 17.40 -4.58 -17.15
N GLU A 113 18.38 -5.41 -16.83
CA GLU A 113 18.18 -6.85 -16.63
C GLU A 113 17.38 -7.14 -15.35
N GLN A 114 17.70 -6.46 -14.26
CA GLN A 114 16.95 -6.57 -13.00
C GLN A 114 15.49 -6.12 -13.18
N ARG A 115 15.24 -5.00 -13.87
CA ARG A 115 13.87 -4.55 -14.20
C ARG A 115 13.11 -5.59 -15.02
N ARG A 116 13.74 -6.19 -16.03
CA ARG A 116 13.13 -7.27 -16.83
C ARG A 116 12.83 -8.52 -16.00
N ALA A 117 13.73 -8.90 -15.09
CA ALA A 117 13.51 -10.04 -14.19
C ALA A 117 12.30 -9.82 -13.29
N TRP A 118 12.20 -8.65 -12.65
CA TRP A 118 11.05 -8.28 -11.84
C TRP A 118 9.75 -8.19 -12.65
N ALA A 119 9.80 -7.59 -13.85
CA ALA A 119 8.62 -7.51 -14.72
C ALA A 119 8.07 -8.91 -15.06
N ARG A 120 8.96 -9.86 -15.42
CA ARG A 120 8.57 -11.25 -15.68
C ARG A 120 7.99 -11.92 -14.43
N TYR A 121 8.57 -11.67 -13.27
CA TYR A 121 8.08 -12.21 -12.00
C TYR A 121 6.64 -11.71 -11.72
N PHE A 122 6.39 -10.41 -11.74
CA PHE A 122 5.06 -9.85 -11.45
C PHE A 122 4.02 -10.27 -12.49
N GLN A 123 4.41 -10.34 -13.77
CA GLN A 123 3.52 -10.83 -14.83
C GLN A 123 3.09 -12.28 -14.60
N LYS A 124 4.04 -13.15 -14.21
CA LYS A 124 3.75 -14.56 -13.91
C LYS A 124 2.79 -14.71 -12.73
N GLU A 125 2.92 -13.85 -11.73
CA GLU A 125 2.04 -13.82 -10.54
C GLU A 125 0.70 -13.10 -10.80
N GLY A 126 0.46 -12.58 -12.01
CA GLY A 126 -0.77 -11.86 -12.36
C GLY A 126 -0.88 -10.46 -11.72
N ILE A 127 0.25 -9.86 -11.31
CA ILE A 127 0.28 -8.60 -10.58
C ILE A 127 0.57 -7.46 -11.55
N ARG A 128 -0.28 -6.42 -11.51
CA ARG A 128 -0.06 -5.17 -12.25
C ARG A 128 1.05 -4.37 -11.58
N ALA A 129 2.20 -4.26 -12.23
CA ALA A 129 3.37 -3.58 -11.70
C ALA A 129 3.94 -2.58 -12.72
N VAL A 130 4.19 -1.35 -12.28
CA VAL A 130 4.83 -0.30 -13.08
C VAL A 130 6.07 0.20 -12.37
N PHE A 131 7.14 0.44 -13.13
CA PHE A 131 8.40 0.97 -12.62
C PHE A 131 8.41 2.50 -12.74
N TRP A 132 8.85 3.17 -11.68
CA TRP A 132 8.90 4.61 -11.61
C TRP A 132 10.19 5.09 -10.95
N SER A 133 10.69 6.25 -11.39
CA SER A 133 11.75 6.97 -10.71
C SER A 133 11.29 8.41 -10.49
N ALA A 134 10.86 8.71 -9.26
CA ALA A 134 10.45 10.06 -8.91
C ALA A 134 11.60 11.07 -9.05
N LEU A 135 12.84 10.65 -8.79
CA LEU A 135 14.02 11.51 -8.91
C LEU A 135 14.31 11.85 -10.38
N ALA A 136 14.35 10.84 -11.26
CA ALA A 136 14.60 11.09 -12.68
C ALA A 136 13.48 11.94 -13.30
N GLU A 137 12.24 11.73 -12.87
CA GLU A 137 11.11 12.53 -13.35
C GLU A 137 11.16 13.99 -12.86
N ALA A 138 11.51 14.21 -11.58
CA ALA A 138 11.68 15.57 -11.07
C ALA A 138 12.79 16.33 -11.82
N GLN A 139 13.92 15.68 -12.07
CA GLN A 139 15.02 16.26 -12.85
C GLN A 139 14.61 16.59 -14.29
N ARG A 140 13.79 15.74 -14.91
CA ARG A 140 13.24 15.98 -16.25
C ARG A 140 12.36 17.22 -16.27
N LEU A 141 11.43 17.35 -15.32
CA LEU A 141 10.53 18.49 -15.21
C LEU A 141 11.27 19.80 -14.94
N GLU A 142 12.27 19.80 -14.05
CA GLU A 142 13.11 20.97 -13.79
C GLU A 142 13.91 21.41 -15.03
N ALA A 143 14.40 20.45 -15.81
CA ALA A 143 15.12 20.76 -17.06
C ALA A 143 14.19 21.35 -18.11
N GLU A 144 12.97 20.80 -18.26
CA GLU A 144 11.94 21.32 -19.16
C GLU A 144 11.53 22.75 -18.76
N GLU A 145 11.36 23.01 -17.46
CA GLU A 145 11.02 24.34 -16.94
C GLU A 145 12.12 25.37 -17.25
N LYS A 146 13.39 25.03 -17.04
CA LYS A 146 14.53 25.90 -17.38
C LYS A 146 14.61 26.20 -18.87
N VAL A 147 14.28 25.24 -19.73
CA VAL A 147 14.23 25.46 -21.18
C VAL A 147 13.13 26.46 -21.54
N ILE A 148 11.93 26.32 -20.96
CA ILE A 148 10.80 27.20 -21.22
C ILE A 148 11.07 28.64 -20.77
N TYR A 149 11.53 28.84 -19.52
CA TYR A 149 11.82 30.19 -19.01
C TYR A 149 13.11 30.80 -19.56
N GLY A 150 14.09 29.97 -19.95
CA GLY A 150 15.31 30.41 -20.63
C GLY A 150 15.07 30.86 -22.07
N ALA A 151 14.12 30.22 -22.78
CA ALA A 151 13.73 30.59 -24.13
C ALA A 151 12.79 31.81 -24.21
N GLY A 152 12.12 32.17 -23.11
CA GLY A 152 11.24 33.34 -23.03
C GLY A 152 11.93 34.67 -22.68
N LEU A 153 13.26 34.67 -22.49
CA LEU A 153 14.08 35.85 -22.17
C LEU A 153 14.95 36.33 -23.34
N GLN A 154 14.62 35.94 -24.58
CA GLN A 154 15.23 36.46 -25.81
C GLN A 154 14.23 37.22 -26.66
#